data_AF-A0A131YTG5-F1
#
_entry.id   AF-A0A131YTG5-F1
#
_cell.length_a   1.000
_cell.length_b   1.000
_cell.length_c   1.000
_cell.angle_alpha   90.00
_cell.angle_beta   90.00
_cell.angle_gamma   90.00
#
_symmetry.space_group_name_H-M   'P 1'
#
loop_
_entity.id
_entity.type
_entity.pdbx_description
1 polymer ?
#
loop_
_entity_poly.entity_id
_entity_poly.type
_entity_poly.pdbx_seq_one_letter_code
_entity_poly.pdbx_strand_id
1 'polypeptide(L)'
;MCQLCTSGFTFTHRRHHCRACGKVVCATCSSHRLPLPYLGSEKPVRICDDCFRSLQSGGEPRDHQEADGDGEQGQGRRKKPGGVLQEVAANDLGSSMSGYLHHWSKKAWKRQWFVIKEHVLYVYKASEDVAALRTVPLLGYQVGAVTKGFEEVPREQLFLLEHTGLDPLIFYADTSDLAARWREAMEEATKLS
;
A
#
# COMPACT_ATOMS: atom_id res chain seq x y z
N MET A 1 -16.17 -3.69 12.13
CA MET A 1 -15.71 -3.54 10.73
C MET A 1 -14.80 -4.71 10.36
N CYS A 2 -14.75 -5.09 9.09
CA CYS A 2 -13.82 -6.11 8.58
C CYS A 2 -12.37 -5.64 8.78
N GLN A 3 -11.52 -6.48 9.36
CA GLN A 3 -10.12 -6.11 9.63
C GLN A 3 -9.20 -6.18 8.40
N LEU A 4 -9.74 -6.52 7.23
CA LEU A 4 -9.00 -6.49 5.95
C LEU A 4 -9.48 -5.36 5.03
N CYS A 5 -10.77 -5.28 4.74
CA CYS A 5 -11.33 -4.30 3.81
C CYS A 5 -12.05 -3.12 4.49
N THR A 6 -11.95 -3.01 5.82
CA THR A 6 -12.56 -1.97 6.68
C THR A 6 -14.08 -1.79 6.58
N SER A 7 -14.77 -2.57 5.74
CA SER A 7 -16.22 -2.48 5.55
C SER A 7 -16.98 -2.73 6.84
N GLY A 8 -18.04 -1.95 7.07
CA GLY A 8 -18.99 -2.15 8.16
C GLY A 8 -19.71 -3.51 8.05
N PHE A 9 -19.98 -4.13 9.19
CA PHE A 9 -20.79 -5.35 9.22
C PHE A 9 -22.28 -4.97 9.33
N THR A 10 -23.12 -5.70 8.62
CA THR A 10 -24.58 -5.54 8.58
C THR A 10 -25.26 -6.91 8.70
N PHE A 11 -26.60 -6.97 8.65
CA PHE A 11 -27.32 -8.23 8.73
C PHE A 11 -26.96 -9.21 7.59
N THR A 12 -26.73 -8.69 6.39
CA THR A 12 -26.28 -9.45 5.20
C THR A 12 -24.76 -9.52 5.10
N HIS A 13 -24.03 -8.54 5.63
CA HIS A 13 -22.57 -8.53 5.69
C HIS A 13 -22.08 -9.02 7.07
N ARG A 14 -22.06 -10.35 7.25
CA ARG A 14 -21.80 -10.99 8.54
C ARG A 14 -20.31 -11.07 8.92
N ARG A 15 -20.07 -11.25 10.21
CA ARG A 15 -18.74 -11.45 10.82
C ARG A 15 -18.27 -12.89 10.65
N HIS A 16 -17.01 -13.06 10.27
CA HIS A 16 -16.32 -14.36 10.21
C HIS A 16 -14.97 -14.25 10.89
N HIS A 17 -14.47 -15.35 11.45
CA HIS A 17 -13.15 -15.37 12.09
C HIS A 17 -12.18 -16.22 11.27
N CYS A 18 -11.00 -15.69 11.00
CA CYS A 18 -9.89 -16.46 10.47
C CYS A 18 -9.39 -17.44 11.55
N ARG A 19 -9.37 -18.74 11.26
CA ARG A 19 -8.84 -19.74 12.21
C ARG A 19 -7.32 -19.71 12.35
N ALA A 20 -6.61 -19.13 11.38
CA ALA A 20 -5.16 -19.03 11.44
C ALA A 20 -4.66 -17.86 12.30
N CYS A 21 -5.28 -16.68 12.19
CA CYS A 21 -4.82 -15.46 12.86
C CYS A 21 -5.84 -14.77 13.77
N GLY A 22 -7.06 -15.30 13.91
CA GLY A 22 -8.09 -14.78 14.81
C GLY A 22 -8.84 -13.53 14.33
N LYS A 23 -8.40 -12.85 13.25
CA LYS A 23 -9.03 -11.63 12.74
C LYS A 23 -10.51 -11.82 12.39
N VAL A 24 -11.32 -10.81 12.68
CA VAL A 24 -12.73 -10.65 12.26
C VAL A 24 -12.80 -10.06 10.87
N VAL A 25 -13.30 -10.84 9.92
CA VAL A 25 -13.29 -10.57 8.48
C VAL A 25 -14.66 -10.84 7.86
N CYS A 26 -14.89 -10.31 6.67
CA CYS A 26 -16.08 -10.59 5.89
C CYS A 26 -15.95 -11.87 5.07
N ALA A 27 -17.05 -12.31 4.45
CA ALA A 27 -17.07 -13.51 3.61
C ALA A 27 -16.11 -13.37 2.41
N THR A 28 -16.05 -12.18 1.80
CA THR A 28 -15.19 -11.89 0.66
C THR A 28 -13.70 -11.98 1.03
N CYS A 29 -13.30 -11.41 2.17
CA CYS A 29 -11.91 -11.41 2.64
C CYS A 29 -11.47 -12.72 3.35
N SER A 30 -12.33 -13.75 3.32
CA SER A 30 -12.05 -15.06 3.90
C SER A 30 -12.67 -16.17 3.07
N SER A 31 -12.57 -16.05 1.75
CA SER A 31 -13.18 -16.98 0.81
C SER A 31 -12.52 -18.36 0.80
N HIS A 32 -11.32 -18.47 1.38
CA HIS A 32 -10.50 -19.67 1.37
C HIS A 32 -10.66 -20.53 2.63
N ARG A 33 -10.45 -21.83 2.45
CA ARG A 33 -10.36 -22.82 3.53
C ARG A 33 -9.13 -23.69 3.30
N LEU A 34 -8.30 -23.86 4.32
CA LEU A 34 -7.15 -24.76 4.29
C LEU A 34 -7.08 -25.57 5.58
N PRO A 35 -6.54 -26.80 5.53
CA PRO A 35 -6.11 -27.51 6.73
C PRO A 35 -5.05 -26.68 7.46
N LEU A 36 -5.09 -26.67 8.80
CA LEU A 36 -4.06 -26.06 9.63
C LEU A 36 -3.40 -27.19 10.45
N PRO A 37 -2.31 -27.80 9.95
CA PRO A 37 -1.70 -28.98 10.58
C PRO A 37 -1.28 -28.73 12.04
N TYR A 38 -0.83 -27.52 12.36
CA TYR A 38 -0.47 -27.12 13.72
C TYR A 38 -1.65 -27.08 14.70
N LEU A 39 -2.89 -27.11 14.22
CA LEU A 39 -4.10 -27.17 15.04
C LEU A 39 -4.57 -28.62 15.28
N GLY A 40 -3.85 -29.62 14.76
CA GLY A 40 -4.16 -31.04 14.97
C GLY A 40 -5.38 -31.55 14.21
N SER A 41 -5.87 -30.83 13.20
CA SER A 41 -7.01 -31.24 12.38
C SER A 41 -6.73 -31.06 10.89
N GLU A 42 -6.91 -32.11 10.10
CA GLU A 42 -6.81 -32.05 8.63
C GLU A 42 -8.04 -31.41 7.95
N LYS A 43 -9.09 -31.12 8.72
CA LYS A 43 -10.31 -30.51 8.19
C LYS A 43 -10.03 -29.07 7.73
N PRO A 44 -10.37 -28.70 6.47
CA PRO A 44 -10.19 -27.33 6.00
C PRO A 44 -11.01 -26.31 6.80
N VAL A 45 -10.32 -25.34 7.40
CA VAL A 45 -10.92 -24.27 8.19
C VAL A 45 -10.84 -22.94 7.47
N ARG A 46 -11.82 -22.06 7.72
CA ARG A 46 -11.88 -20.73 7.12
C ARG A 46 -10.68 -19.90 7.56
N ILE A 47 -9.98 -19.33 6.60
CA ILE A 47 -8.88 -18.40 6.82
C ILE A 47 -9.08 -17.14 6.00
N CYS A 48 -8.45 -16.04 6.42
CA CYS A 48 -8.47 -14.80 5.65
C CYS A 48 -7.49 -14.86 4.49
N ASP A 49 -7.68 -13.99 3.51
CA ASP A 49 -6.88 -13.99 2.27
C ASP A 49 -5.39 -13.74 2.54
N ASP A 50 -5.05 -12.94 3.56
CA ASP A 50 -3.66 -12.75 4.02
C ASP A 50 -3.03 -14.09 4.45
N CYS A 51 -3.70 -14.84 5.33
CA CYS A 51 -3.19 -16.12 5.81
C CYS A 51 -3.15 -17.16 4.69
N PHE A 52 -4.11 -17.13 3.77
CA PHE A 52 -4.11 -18.03 2.62
C PHE A 52 -2.89 -17.80 1.73
N ARG A 53 -2.50 -16.54 1.49
CA ARG A 53 -1.27 -16.20 0.76
C ARG A 53 -0.01 -16.65 1.50
N SER A 54 0.10 -16.32 2.78
CA SER A 54 1.29 -16.66 3.59
C SER A 54 1.51 -18.17 3.72
N LEU A 55 0.43 -18.96 3.78
CA LEU A 55 0.52 -20.42 3.91
C LEU A 55 0.76 -21.12 2.56
N GLN A 56 0.41 -20.49 1.44
CA GLN A 56 0.73 -21.03 0.10
C GLN A 56 2.19 -20.79 -0.31
N SER A 57 2.84 -19.75 0.23
CA SER A 57 4.24 -19.43 -0.03
C SER A 57 5.24 -20.21 0.86
N GLY A 58 4.77 -21.18 1.65
CA GLY A 58 5.55 -21.85 2.70
C GLY A 58 5.77 -23.35 2.50
N GLY A 59 6.08 -23.79 1.28
CA GLY A 59 6.55 -25.16 1.02
C GLY A 59 8.06 -25.20 0.74
N GLU A 60 8.85 -25.44 1.81
CA GLU A 60 10.28 -25.81 1.87
C GLU A 60 11.38 -24.75 1.51
N PRO A 61 12.55 -24.80 2.19
CA PRO A 61 13.67 -23.87 1.97
C PRO A 61 14.62 -24.38 0.87
N ARG A 62 15.08 -23.50 -0.04
CA ARG A 62 16.18 -23.81 -0.98
C ARG A 62 17.12 -22.64 -1.24
N ASP A 63 18.40 -22.97 -1.18
CA ASP A 63 19.62 -22.23 -1.48
C ASP A 63 19.81 -21.88 -2.98
N HIS A 64 20.53 -20.77 -3.22
CA HIS A 64 21.42 -20.38 -4.34
C HIS A 64 21.01 -20.48 -5.84
N GLN A 65 21.35 -19.39 -6.54
CA GLN A 65 21.76 -19.22 -7.96
C GLN A 65 20.72 -18.77 -9.02
N GLU A 66 21.18 -17.87 -9.88
CA GLU A 66 20.52 -17.07 -10.93
C GLU A 66 20.26 -17.80 -12.26
N ALA A 67 19.40 -17.15 -13.06
CA ALA A 67 19.44 -16.96 -14.53
C ALA A 67 18.59 -17.84 -15.49
N ASP A 68 17.86 -17.09 -16.33
CA ASP A 68 17.43 -17.30 -17.72
C ASP A 68 16.31 -18.28 -18.12
N GLY A 69 15.37 -17.78 -18.93
CA GLY A 69 14.55 -18.59 -19.82
C GLY A 69 13.12 -18.11 -20.09
N ASP A 70 12.95 -17.36 -21.18
CA ASP A 70 11.70 -17.04 -21.90
C ASP A 70 10.71 -18.21 -22.06
N GLY A 71 9.41 -17.89 -22.07
CA GLY A 71 8.34 -18.86 -22.39
C GLY A 71 6.93 -18.31 -22.22
N GLU A 72 6.46 -17.62 -23.25
CA GLU A 72 5.13 -17.03 -23.42
C GLU A 72 3.99 -18.07 -23.57
N GLN A 73 2.74 -17.57 -23.45
CA GLN A 73 1.42 -18.19 -23.67
C GLN A 73 0.86 -18.97 -22.47
N GLY A 74 -0.27 -18.62 -21.86
CA GLY A 74 -1.38 -17.75 -22.23
C GLY A 74 -2.69 -18.47 -21.90
N GLN A 75 -3.55 -17.88 -21.05
CA GLN A 75 -5.02 -17.89 -21.16
C GLN A 75 -5.71 -17.46 -19.84
N GLY A 76 -6.18 -16.21 -19.84
CA GLY A 76 -7.55 -15.86 -19.49
C GLY A 76 -8.04 -16.13 -18.06
N ARG A 77 -8.00 -15.10 -17.21
CA ARG A 77 -9.04 -14.93 -16.19
C ARG A 77 -9.56 -13.49 -16.20
N ARG A 78 -10.76 -13.34 -16.77
CA ARG A 78 -11.54 -12.11 -16.80
C ARG A 78 -11.66 -11.54 -15.37
N LYS A 79 -10.99 -10.42 -15.09
CA LYS A 79 -11.28 -9.59 -13.92
C LYS A 79 -12.64 -8.93 -14.14
N LYS A 80 -13.59 -9.11 -13.21
CA LYS A 80 -14.79 -8.25 -13.13
C LYS A 80 -14.54 -7.14 -12.10
N PRO A 81 -15.16 -5.96 -12.31
CA PRO A 81 -14.62 -4.68 -11.89
C PRO A 81 -15.01 -4.38 -10.44
N GLY A 82 -14.00 -4.18 -9.59
CA GLY A 82 -14.16 -3.47 -8.33
C GLY A 82 -13.48 -2.12 -8.49
N GLY A 83 -14.28 -1.04 -8.47
CA GLY A 83 -13.90 0.37 -8.43
C GLY A 83 -12.53 0.73 -9.03
N VAL A 84 -12.55 1.26 -10.26
CA VAL A 84 -11.38 1.77 -11.00
C VAL A 84 -10.52 2.66 -10.10
N LEU A 85 -9.52 2.08 -9.44
CA LEU A 85 -8.27 2.77 -9.16
C LEU A 85 -7.45 2.57 -10.43
N GLN A 86 -7.03 3.68 -11.04
CA GLN A 86 -6.25 3.68 -12.27
C GLN A 86 -4.99 2.81 -12.07
N GLU A 87 -4.79 1.81 -12.94
CA GLU A 87 -3.55 1.04 -12.98
C GLU A 87 -2.45 2.00 -13.48
N VAL A 88 -1.66 2.50 -12.54
CA VAL A 88 -0.47 3.31 -12.81
C VAL A 88 0.72 2.47 -12.38
N ALA A 89 1.66 2.24 -13.29
CA ALA A 89 2.89 1.54 -12.94
C ALA A 89 3.73 2.42 -11.99
N ALA A 90 4.36 1.81 -10.99
CA ALA A 90 5.24 2.53 -10.08
C ALA A 90 6.44 3.21 -10.78
N ASN A 91 6.79 2.78 -12.00
CA ASN A 91 7.83 3.36 -12.86
C ASN A 91 7.27 4.06 -14.11
N ASP A 92 6.08 4.65 -14.02
CA ASP A 92 5.45 5.34 -15.15
C ASP A 92 6.30 6.50 -15.68
N LEU A 93 6.63 6.48 -16.98
CA LEU A 93 7.47 7.49 -17.64
C LEU A 93 6.84 8.90 -17.65
N GLY A 94 5.53 9.02 -17.43
CA GLY A 94 4.81 10.29 -17.31
C GLY A 94 4.69 10.82 -15.88
N SER A 95 5.37 10.19 -14.92
CA SER A 95 5.46 10.66 -13.55
C SER A 95 6.28 11.95 -13.45
N SER A 96 5.77 12.95 -12.72
CA SER A 96 6.56 14.15 -12.40
C SER A 96 7.64 13.86 -11.35
N MET A 97 7.39 12.91 -10.45
CA MET A 97 8.38 12.44 -9.49
C MET A 97 8.02 11.07 -8.94
N SER A 98 9.01 10.17 -8.86
CA SER A 98 8.84 8.85 -8.25
C SER A 98 10.04 8.51 -7.38
N GLY A 99 9.81 7.78 -6.28
CA GLY A 99 10.90 7.37 -5.41
C GLY A 99 10.44 6.91 -4.03
N TYR A 100 11.40 6.46 -3.23
CA TYR A 100 11.15 6.15 -1.83
C TYR A 100 11.08 7.43 -0.99
N LEU A 101 10.07 7.48 -0.12
CA LEU A 101 9.94 8.44 0.96
C LEU A 101 9.61 7.73 2.26
N HIS A 102 10.01 8.35 3.36
CA HIS A 102 9.53 7.99 4.68
C HIS A 102 8.29 8.80 5.00
N HIS A 103 7.26 8.15 5.53
CA HIS A 103 6.06 8.84 5.98
C HIS A 103 5.64 8.36 7.37
N TRP A 104 5.08 9.26 8.16
CA TRP A 104 4.59 8.94 9.49
C TRP A 104 3.22 8.27 9.39
N SER A 105 3.08 7.05 9.94
CA SER A 105 1.82 6.33 9.95
C SER A 105 1.74 5.35 11.10
N LYS A 106 0.61 5.37 11.82
CA LYS A 106 0.36 4.47 12.96
C LYS A 106 1.51 4.50 13.99
N LYS A 107 1.99 5.71 14.31
CA LYS A 107 3.04 5.99 15.30
C LYS A 107 4.43 5.42 14.94
N ALA A 108 4.69 5.20 13.67
CA ALA A 108 6.01 4.77 13.20
C ALA A 108 6.31 5.36 11.82
N TRP A 109 7.60 5.58 11.55
CA TRP A 109 8.09 5.87 10.22
C TRP A 109 8.01 4.63 9.34
N LYS A 110 7.53 4.81 8.11
CA LYS A 110 7.50 3.75 7.10
C LYS A 110 8.10 4.26 5.81
N ARG A 111 8.97 3.45 5.22
CA ARG A 111 9.51 3.68 3.88
C ARG A 111 8.58 3.05 2.86
N GLN A 112 8.09 3.83 1.91
CA GLN A 112 7.23 3.35 0.82
C GLN A 112 7.62 4.02 -0.49
N TRP A 113 7.21 3.41 -1.60
CA TRP A 113 7.40 3.97 -2.93
C TRP A 113 6.23 4.91 -3.25
N PHE A 114 6.55 6.14 -3.64
CA PHE A 114 5.58 7.17 -4.00
C PHE A 114 5.78 7.57 -5.45
N VAL A 115 4.68 7.92 -6.10
CA VAL A 115 4.68 8.45 -7.47
C VAL A 115 3.71 9.63 -7.52
N ILE A 116 4.17 10.76 -8.04
CA ILE A 116 3.31 11.89 -8.40
C ILE A 116 3.11 11.81 -9.90
N LYS A 117 1.85 11.69 -10.33
CA LYS A 117 1.48 11.74 -11.73
C LYS A 117 0.26 12.65 -11.86
N GLU A 118 0.39 13.66 -12.70
CA GLU A 118 -0.58 14.76 -12.82
C GLU A 118 -0.80 15.42 -11.44
N HIS A 119 -2.03 15.39 -10.92
CA HIS A 119 -2.41 15.97 -9.63
C HIS A 119 -2.69 14.90 -8.57
N VAL A 120 -2.08 13.72 -8.68
CA VAL A 120 -2.35 12.59 -7.79
C VAL A 120 -1.04 12.00 -7.24
N LEU A 121 -0.99 11.82 -5.92
CA LEU A 121 0.05 11.08 -5.23
C LEU A 121 -0.39 9.62 -5.03
N TYR A 122 0.33 8.71 -5.65
CA TYR A 122 0.17 7.27 -5.55
C TYR A 122 1.17 6.68 -4.54
N VAL A 123 0.73 5.69 -3.77
CA VAL A 123 1.55 4.98 -2.79
C VAL A 123 1.58 3.50 -3.10
N TYR A 124 2.77 2.93 -3.22
CA TYR A 124 3.00 1.52 -3.55
C TYR A 124 3.72 0.79 -2.41
N LYS A 125 3.76 -0.54 -2.50
CA LYS A 125 4.58 -1.35 -1.60
C LYS A 125 6.02 -1.42 -2.09
N ALA A 126 6.22 -1.51 -3.40
CA ALA A 126 7.51 -1.57 -4.07
C ALA A 126 7.51 -0.79 -5.40
N SER A 127 8.70 -0.57 -5.98
CA SER A 127 8.93 0.15 -7.24
C SER A 127 8.42 -0.61 -8.47
N GLU A 128 8.20 -1.92 -8.35
CA GLU A 128 7.78 -2.81 -9.43
C GLU A 128 6.26 -3.00 -9.48
N ASP A 129 5.54 -2.47 -8.48
CA ASP A 129 4.10 -2.65 -8.37
C ASP A 129 3.35 -1.93 -9.51
N VAL A 130 2.34 -2.60 -10.05
CA VAL A 130 1.46 -2.05 -11.10
C VAL A 130 0.14 -1.48 -10.57
N ALA A 131 -0.06 -1.52 -9.25
CA ALA A 131 -1.26 -1.05 -8.59
C ALA A 131 -0.91 -0.36 -7.27
N ALA A 132 -1.39 0.87 -7.10
CA ALA A 132 -1.20 1.63 -5.89
C ALA A 132 -2.04 1.08 -4.73
N LEU A 133 -1.46 1.07 -3.53
CA LEU A 133 -2.16 0.79 -2.27
C LEU A 133 -3.11 1.92 -1.89
N ARG A 134 -2.75 3.16 -2.23
CA ARG A 134 -3.51 4.37 -1.94
C ARG A 134 -3.26 5.42 -3.01
N THR A 135 -4.29 6.20 -3.30
CA THR A 135 -4.23 7.41 -4.11
C THR A 135 -4.66 8.61 -3.27
N VAL A 136 -3.98 9.75 -3.44
CA VAL A 136 -4.33 11.01 -2.79
C VAL A 136 -4.42 12.09 -3.87
N PRO A 137 -5.61 12.64 -4.16
CA PRO A 137 -5.72 13.79 -5.05
C PRO A 137 -5.08 14.99 -4.34
N LEU A 138 -4.10 15.61 -4.99
CA LEU A 138 -3.30 16.70 -4.42
C LEU A 138 -3.94 18.08 -4.64
N LEU A 139 -4.96 18.19 -5.50
CA LEU A 139 -5.70 19.44 -5.63
C LEU A 139 -6.32 19.85 -4.30
N GLY A 140 -6.04 21.09 -3.87
CA GLY A 140 -6.49 21.63 -2.58
C GLY A 140 -5.59 21.29 -1.39
N TYR A 141 -4.56 20.47 -1.58
CA TYR A 141 -3.51 20.31 -0.57
C TYR A 141 -2.53 21.48 -0.59
N GLN A 142 -1.80 21.66 0.51
CA GLN A 142 -0.71 22.61 0.65
C GLN A 142 0.52 21.88 1.19
N VAL A 143 1.70 22.21 0.64
CA VAL A 143 2.98 21.74 1.19
C VAL A 143 3.39 22.71 2.30
N GLY A 144 3.78 22.14 3.44
CA GLY A 144 4.14 22.90 4.62
C GLY A 144 5.39 22.37 5.31
N ALA A 145 5.90 23.15 6.25
CA ALA A 145 7.03 22.77 7.10
C ALA A 145 6.53 22.14 8.40
N VAL A 146 7.22 21.10 8.87
CA VAL A 146 6.95 20.50 10.19
C VAL A 146 7.52 21.43 11.26
N THR A 147 6.67 22.01 12.09
CA THR A 147 7.08 23.05 13.07
C THR A 147 7.50 22.49 14.43
N LYS A 148 6.99 21.30 14.80
CA LYS A 148 7.23 20.64 16.09
C LYS A 148 7.22 19.12 15.95
N GLY A 149 7.92 18.43 16.86
CA GLY A 149 8.07 16.98 16.89
C GLY A 149 9.07 16.43 15.86
N PHE A 150 9.37 15.14 15.98
CA PHE A 150 10.32 14.41 15.12
C PHE A 150 11.75 14.95 15.18
N GLU A 151 12.24 15.28 16.38
CA GLU A 151 13.60 15.81 16.58
C GLU A 151 14.70 14.86 16.09
N GLU A 152 14.40 13.58 15.86
CA GLU A 152 15.33 12.61 15.29
C GLU A 152 15.61 12.82 13.79
N VAL A 153 14.83 13.65 13.11
CA VAL A 153 14.98 13.94 11.67
C VAL A 153 15.34 15.44 11.47
N PRO A 154 16.39 15.76 10.68
CA PRO A 154 16.71 17.15 10.35
C PRO A 154 15.52 17.89 9.71
N ARG A 155 15.31 19.15 10.11
CA ARG A 155 14.11 19.92 9.71
C ARG A 155 14.01 20.14 8.21
N GLU A 156 15.15 20.30 7.54
CA GLU A 156 15.26 20.48 6.10
C GLU A 156 14.85 19.23 5.29
N GLN A 157 14.91 18.06 5.92
CA GLN A 157 14.48 16.78 5.37
C GLN A 157 12.98 16.52 5.59
N LEU A 158 12.36 17.18 6.57
CA LEU A 158 10.96 17.04 6.94
C LEU A 158 10.06 17.97 6.13
N PHE A 159 8.87 17.49 5.78
CA PHE A 159 7.81 18.28 5.15
C PHE A 159 6.47 17.59 5.34
N LEU A 160 5.38 18.32 5.08
CA LEU A 160 4.04 17.77 5.18
C LEU A 160 3.14 18.21 4.04
N LEU A 161 2.06 17.46 3.84
CA LEU A 161 0.91 17.81 3.03
C LEU A 161 -0.30 18.01 3.93
N GLU A 162 -0.90 19.19 3.86
CA GLU A 162 -2.08 19.58 4.63
C GLU A 162 -3.28 19.81 3.72
N HIS A 163 -4.46 19.38 4.17
CA HIS A 163 -5.74 19.69 3.54
C HIS A 163 -6.76 19.94 4.63
N THR A 164 -7.65 20.92 4.43
CA THR A 164 -8.67 21.27 5.42
C THR A 164 -9.51 20.05 5.81
N GLY A 165 -9.63 19.79 7.12
CA GLY A 165 -10.45 18.70 7.66
C GLY A 165 -9.83 17.30 7.56
N LEU A 166 -8.58 17.17 7.12
CA LEU A 166 -7.85 15.90 7.08
C LEU A 166 -6.60 15.97 7.96
N ASP A 167 -6.21 14.82 8.50
CA ASP A 167 -4.92 14.69 9.18
C ASP A 167 -3.77 14.94 8.18
N PRO A 168 -2.73 15.69 8.58
CA PRO A 168 -1.60 15.98 7.71
C PRO A 168 -0.82 14.71 7.38
N LEU A 169 -0.35 14.61 6.13
CA LEU A 169 0.58 13.57 5.73
C LEU A 169 2.00 14.09 5.95
N ILE A 170 2.74 13.46 6.86
CA ILE A 170 4.07 13.91 7.26
C ILE A 170 5.11 13.00 6.62
N PHE A 171 6.13 13.61 6.02
CA PHE A 171 7.18 12.93 5.28
C PHE A 171 8.57 13.38 5.72
N TYR A 172 9.55 12.49 5.52
CA TYR A 172 10.94 12.91 5.37
C TYR A 172 11.61 12.18 4.21
N ALA A 173 12.67 12.80 3.69
CA ALA A 173 13.55 12.21 2.68
C ALA A 173 14.97 12.00 3.24
N ASP A 174 15.71 11.05 2.68
CA ASP A 174 17.05 10.68 3.16
C ASP A 174 18.06 11.85 3.08
N THR A 175 17.80 12.85 2.22
CA THR A 175 18.63 14.07 2.08
C THR A 175 17.78 15.32 1.94
N SER A 176 18.35 16.47 2.28
CA SER A 176 17.70 17.79 2.15
C SER A 176 17.38 18.14 0.70
N ASP A 177 18.27 17.80 -0.24
CA ASP A 177 18.05 18.01 -1.68
C ASP A 177 16.90 17.15 -2.21
N LEU A 178 16.79 15.90 -1.73
CA LEU A 178 15.67 15.04 -2.10
C LEU A 178 14.36 15.57 -1.52
N ALA A 179 14.36 16.04 -0.27
CA ALA A 179 13.20 16.68 0.34
C ALA A 179 12.77 17.95 -0.42
N ALA A 180 13.73 18.77 -0.86
CA ALA A 180 13.45 19.96 -1.66
C ALA A 180 12.76 19.61 -2.99
N ARG A 181 13.29 18.61 -3.72
CA ARG A 181 12.66 18.14 -4.97
C ARG A 181 11.25 17.59 -4.74
N TRP A 182 11.04 16.84 -3.65
CA TRP A 182 9.70 16.33 -3.32
C TRP A 182 8.71 17.44 -2.96
N ARG A 183 9.14 18.45 -2.21
CA ARG A 183 8.30 19.63 -1.92
C ARG A 183 7.92 20.35 -3.20
N GLU A 184 8.88 20.63 -4.08
CA GLU A 184 8.62 21.31 -5.37
C GLU A 184 7.64 20.51 -6.24
N ALA A 185 7.87 19.20 -6.42
CA ALA A 185 6.99 18.36 -7.21
C ALA A 185 5.57 18.25 -6.61
N MET A 186 5.45 18.19 -5.28
CA MET A 186 4.16 18.19 -4.60
C MET A 186 3.46 19.54 -4.73
N GLU A 187 4.16 20.66 -4.52
CA GLU A 187 3.63 22.02 -4.69
C GLU A 187 3.11 22.26 -6.10
N GLU A 188 3.81 21.76 -7.11
CA GLU A 188 3.34 21.87 -8.49
C GLU A 188 2.07 21.03 -8.73
N ALA A 189 2.03 19.82 -8.17
CA ALA A 189 0.87 18.95 -8.30
C ALA A 189 -0.39 19.45 -7.56
N THR A 190 -0.29 20.42 -6.64
CA THR A 190 -1.46 21.00 -5.96
C THR A 190 -2.16 22.10 -6.76
N LYS A 191 -1.51 22.63 -7.81
CA LYS A 191 -2.02 23.71 -8.67
C LYS A 191 -2.79 23.13 -9.86
N LEU A 192 -3.85 23.80 -10.29
CA LEU A 192 -4.45 23.59 -11.62
C LEU A 192 -3.70 24.51 -12.59
N SER A 193 -2.92 23.94 -13.50
CA SER A 193 -2.21 24.68 -14.56
C SER A 193 -3.09 24.93 -15.78
#